data_AF-A0A1B2YPU9-F1
#
_entry.id   AF-A0A1B2YPU9-F1
#
_cell.length_a   1.000
_cell.length_b   1.000
_cell.length_c   1.000
_cell.angle_alpha   90.00
_cell.angle_beta   90.00
_cell.angle_gamma   90.00
#
_symmetry.space_group_name_H-M   'P 1'
#
loop_
_entity.id
_entity.type
_entity.pdbx_description
1 polymer ?
#
loop_
_entity_poly.entity_id
_entity_poly.type
_entity_poly.pdbx_seq_one_letter_code
_entity_poly.pdbx_strand_id
1 'polypeptide(L)'
;MGRDLKKTLAQNPTLAFAHSCGMEFHFVTRAEYKEKDELRFRESVKKTFNNPFIIPEGGTNALAIKGCEEILTTEDSQFDYISCPIGTAGTISGIINSAGKHQKVLGFPALKGDWVRDEVAQYVDSEQWEIIADYHCGGYAKVNRELITFINDFKDAYGIPLDPVYTGKMLFGLSDLMNRGYFPENSRILAIHTGGLQGISGMNTRLAKKGLPLIQ
;
A
#
# COMPACT_ATOMS: atom_id res chain seq x y z
N MET A 1 3.68 12.74 19.61
CA MET A 1 3.09 13.21 18.34
C MET A 1 1.76 13.87 18.69
N GLY A 2 1.43 15.01 18.09
CA GLY A 2 0.10 15.64 18.23
C GLY A 2 -0.13 16.58 19.42
N ARG A 3 0.72 16.59 20.47
CA ARG A 3 0.63 17.59 21.57
C ARG A 3 1.24 18.95 21.22
N ASP A 4 2.23 18.93 20.33
CA ASP A 4 2.88 20.12 19.78
C ASP A 4 2.90 19.93 18.26
N LEU A 5 2.04 20.69 17.58
CA LEU A 5 1.89 20.62 16.13
C LEU A 5 3.19 21.03 15.44
N LYS A 6 3.81 22.15 15.84
CA LYS A 6 5.06 22.65 15.25
C LYS A 6 6.17 21.60 15.31
N LYS A 7 6.37 20.97 16.47
CA LYS A 7 7.34 19.88 16.63
C LYS A 7 6.99 18.65 15.81
N THR A 8 5.70 18.32 15.70
CA THR A 8 5.24 17.17 14.91
C THR A 8 5.52 17.37 13.42
N LEU A 9 5.19 18.53 12.87
CA LEU A 9 5.44 18.87 11.46
C LEU A 9 6.94 18.89 11.16
N ALA A 10 7.77 19.44 12.06
CA ALA A 10 9.23 19.47 11.88
C ALA A 10 9.89 18.08 11.82
N GLN A 11 9.21 17.02 12.29
CA GLN A 11 9.76 15.67 12.39
C GLN A 11 9.07 14.67 11.45
N ASN A 12 8.05 15.09 10.70
CA ASN A 12 7.28 14.23 9.81
C ASN A 12 7.02 14.94 8.48
N PRO A 13 7.84 14.68 7.45
CA PRO A 13 7.71 15.33 6.14
C PRO A 13 6.33 15.17 5.50
N THR A 14 5.69 14.00 5.67
CA THR A 14 4.35 13.73 5.12
C THR A 14 3.30 14.62 5.78
N LEU A 15 3.31 14.73 7.11
CA LEU A 15 2.38 15.62 7.82
C LEU A 15 2.69 17.10 7.54
N ALA A 16 3.96 17.49 7.40
CA ALA A 16 4.34 18.84 7.01
C ALA A 16 3.81 19.22 5.62
N PHE A 17 3.95 18.31 4.64
CA PHE A 17 3.42 18.50 3.31
C PHE A 17 1.89 18.64 3.34
N ALA A 18 1.19 17.71 3.98
CA ALA A 18 -0.27 17.78 4.10
C ALA A 18 -0.75 19.08 4.76
N HIS A 19 -0.09 19.53 5.83
CA HIS A 19 -0.36 20.85 6.43
C HIS A 19 -0.16 22.00 5.44
N SER A 20 0.91 21.97 4.65
CA SER A 20 1.19 23.02 3.66
C SER A 20 0.15 23.08 2.55
N CYS A 21 -0.55 21.98 2.29
CA CYS A 21 -1.70 21.91 1.39
C CYS A 21 -3.03 22.34 2.05
N GLY A 22 -3.00 22.82 3.29
CA GLY A 22 -4.19 23.28 4.03
C GLY A 22 -4.90 22.19 4.84
N MET A 23 -4.30 21.00 5.02
CA MET A 23 -4.91 19.96 5.87
C MET A 23 -4.86 20.36 7.34
N GLU A 24 -6.01 20.32 8.00
CA GLU A 24 -6.13 20.45 9.45
C GLU A 24 -6.01 19.07 10.13
N PHE A 25 -5.25 19.01 11.23
CA PHE A 25 -5.03 17.76 11.95
C PHE A 25 -5.80 17.70 13.27
N HIS A 26 -6.59 16.65 13.42
CA HIS A 26 -7.18 16.24 14.69
C HIS A 26 -6.51 14.95 15.17
N PHE A 27 -5.57 15.07 16.11
CA PHE A 27 -4.82 13.92 16.62
C PHE A 27 -5.65 13.14 17.64
N VAL A 28 -5.80 11.84 17.39
CA VAL A 28 -6.44 10.89 18.31
C VAL A 28 -5.42 9.92 18.91
N THR A 29 -5.76 9.35 20.05
CA THR A 29 -4.99 8.27 20.66
C THR A 29 -5.17 6.96 19.88
N ARG A 30 -4.29 5.98 20.15
CA ARG A 30 -4.44 4.64 19.57
C ARG A 30 -5.69 3.90 20.05
N ALA A 31 -6.19 4.22 21.25
CA ALA A 31 -7.41 3.61 21.77
C ALA A 31 -8.62 4.12 20.98
N GLU A 32 -8.74 5.44 20.84
CA GLU A 32 -9.78 6.09 20.03
C GLU A 32 -9.72 5.63 18.57
N TYR A 33 -8.51 5.52 17.97
CA TYR A 33 -8.36 5.04 16.60
C TYR A 33 -8.88 3.62 16.38
N LYS A 34 -8.76 2.73 17.38
CA LYS A 34 -9.31 1.36 17.26
C LYS A 34 -10.83 1.35 17.22
N GLU A 35 -11.47 2.38 17.77
CA GLU A 35 -12.94 2.54 17.76
C GLU A 35 -13.42 3.29 16.51
N LYS A 36 -12.58 3.52 15.49
CA LYS A 36 -12.91 4.35 14.31
C LYS A 36 -14.17 3.92 13.56
N ASP A 37 -14.48 2.62 13.58
CA ASP A 37 -15.65 2.06 12.89
C ASP A 37 -16.88 1.99 13.80
N GLU A 38 -16.72 2.23 15.11
CA GLU A 38 -17.80 2.24 16.08
C GLU A 38 -18.73 3.44 15.85
N LEU A 39 -20.04 3.22 15.99
CA LEU A 39 -21.05 4.26 15.80
C LEU A 39 -20.77 5.47 16.69
N ARG A 40 -20.34 5.24 17.94
CA ARG A 40 -20.03 6.31 18.89
C ARG A 40 -18.92 7.24 18.39
N PHE A 41 -17.84 6.69 17.83
CA PHE A 41 -16.75 7.50 17.29
C PHE A 41 -17.19 8.26 16.04
N ARG A 42 -17.92 7.61 15.14
CA ARG A 42 -18.41 8.26 13.92
C ARG A 42 -19.37 9.42 14.21
N GLU A 43 -20.25 9.26 15.19
CA GLU A 43 -21.14 10.34 15.63
C GLU A 43 -20.39 11.50 16.33
N SER A 44 -19.31 11.21 17.06
CA SER A 44 -18.47 12.27 17.65
C SER A 44 -17.77 13.10 16.57
N VAL A 45 -17.27 12.46 15.51
CA VAL A 45 -16.69 13.12 14.34
C VAL A 45 -17.73 13.98 13.62
N LYS A 46 -18.93 13.45 13.37
CA LYS A 46 -20.03 14.21 12.75
C LYS A 46 -20.40 15.46 13.53
N LYS A 47 -20.48 15.36 14.85
CA LYS A 47 -20.77 16.50 15.71
C LYS A 47 -19.64 17.54 15.70
N THR A 48 -18.39 17.09 15.71
CA THR A 48 -17.22 17.96 15.79
C THR A 48 -17.02 18.77 14.51
N PHE A 49 -17.25 18.17 13.34
CA PHE A 49 -16.97 18.77 12.03
C PHE A 49 -18.22 19.09 11.21
N ASN A 50 -19.38 19.23 11.87
CA ASN A 50 -20.66 19.59 11.23
C ASN A 50 -21.03 18.70 10.03
N ASN A 51 -21.23 17.41 10.30
CA ASN A 51 -21.62 16.37 9.34
C ASN A 51 -20.68 16.28 8.10
N PRO A 52 -19.41 15.91 8.30
CA PRO A 52 -18.43 15.84 7.24
C PRO A 52 -18.68 14.64 6.32
N PHE A 53 -18.11 14.70 5.11
CA PHE A 53 -17.95 13.52 4.28
C PHE A 53 -16.77 12.68 4.81
N ILE A 54 -17.04 11.44 5.21
CA ILE A 54 -16.03 10.55 5.81
C ILE A 54 -15.43 9.66 4.71
N ILE A 55 -14.14 9.85 4.44
CA ILE A 55 -13.35 8.95 3.61
C ILE A 55 -12.73 7.88 4.52
N PRO A 56 -12.95 6.58 4.29
CA PRO A 56 -12.40 5.52 5.11
C PRO A 56 -10.88 5.41 4.99
N GLU A 57 -10.25 4.65 5.89
CA GLU A 57 -8.82 4.37 5.85
C GLU A 57 -8.41 3.81 4.48
N GLY A 58 -7.33 4.35 3.92
CA GLY A 58 -6.86 4.00 2.57
C GLY A 58 -7.80 4.40 1.42
N GLY A 59 -8.93 5.05 1.72
CA GLY A 59 -9.94 5.45 0.75
C GLY A 59 -10.84 4.32 0.26
N THR A 60 -10.70 3.10 0.78
CA THR A 60 -11.43 1.93 0.27
C THR A 60 -12.93 2.05 0.50
N ASN A 61 -13.68 2.17 -0.60
CA ASN A 61 -15.13 2.08 -0.64
C ASN A 61 -15.56 1.66 -2.05
N ALA A 62 -16.86 1.43 -2.27
CA ALA A 62 -17.38 0.99 -3.56
C ALA A 62 -17.02 1.92 -4.74
N LEU A 63 -16.98 3.25 -4.52
CA LEU A 63 -16.59 4.20 -5.56
C LEU A 63 -15.09 4.14 -5.86
N ALA A 64 -14.25 3.99 -4.83
CA ALA A 64 -12.81 3.83 -5.00
C ALA A 64 -12.46 2.53 -5.74
N ILE A 65 -13.16 1.43 -5.41
CA ILE A 65 -12.99 0.14 -6.10
C ILE A 65 -13.37 0.28 -7.57
N LYS A 66 -14.53 0.88 -7.87
CA LYS A 66 -14.95 1.17 -9.24
C LYS A 66 -13.90 2.02 -10.00
N GLY A 67 -13.34 3.04 -9.37
CA GLY A 67 -12.25 3.81 -9.99
C GLY A 67 -10.98 2.99 -10.23
N CYS A 68 -10.69 2.00 -9.38
CA CYS A 68 -9.57 1.10 -9.56
C CYS A 68 -9.79 0.03 -10.66
N GLU A 69 -11.04 -0.18 -11.11
CA GLU A 69 -11.34 -1.02 -12.28
C GLU A 69 -10.81 -0.40 -13.59
N GLU A 70 -10.53 0.91 -13.60
CA GLU A 70 -9.96 1.62 -14.75
C GLU A 70 -8.42 1.47 -14.84
N ILE A 71 -7.77 0.86 -13.85
CA ILE A 71 -6.30 0.69 -13.83
C ILE A 71 -5.83 -0.23 -14.96
N LEU A 72 -6.58 -1.30 -15.22
CA LEU A 72 -6.30 -2.18 -16.34
C LEU A 72 -7.03 -1.68 -17.58
N THR A 73 -6.30 -1.63 -18.68
CA THR A 73 -6.81 -1.28 -20.01
C THR A 73 -6.87 -2.52 -20.89
N THR A 74 -7.47 -2.39 -22.07
CA THR A 74 -7.48 -3.48 -23.05
C THR A 74 -6.09 -3.87 -23.52
N GLU A 75 -5.10 -2.97 -23.44
CA GLU A 75 -3.71 -3.28 -23.80
C GLU A 75 -3.03 -4.21 -22.80
N ASP A 76 -3.55 -4.27 -21.57
CA ASP A 76 -3.03 -5.11 -20.49
C ASP A 76 -3.50 -6.57 -20.60
N SER A 77 -4.38 -6.89 -21.55
CA SER A 77 -4.87 -8.27 -21.78
C SER A 77 -3.79 -9.23 -22.30
N GLN A 78 -2.57 -8.73 -22.54
CA GLN A 78 -1.42 -9.53 -22.95
C GLN A 78 -0.61 -10.09 -21.77
N PHE A 79 -0.92 -9.69 -20.53
CA PHE A 79 -0.22 -10.15 -19.32
C PHE A 79 -0.96 -11.32 -18.68
N ASP A 80 -0.23 -12.35 -18.27
CA ASP A 80 -0.79 -13.53 -17.59
C ASP A 80 -0.96 -13.29 -16.09
N TYR A 81 -0.08 -12.48 -15.48
CA TYR A 81 -0.10 -12.17 -14.06
C TYR A 81 -0.12 -10.68 -13.80
N ILE A 82 -1.00 -10.23 -12.91
CA ILE A 82 -1.10 -8.82 -12.49
C ILE A 82 -0.74 -8.72 -11.02
N SER A 83 0.32 -8.00 -10.69
CA SER A 83 0.83 -7.92 -9.32
C SER A 83 0.50 -6.59 -8.69
N CYS A 84 -0.08 -6.60 -7.49
CA CYS A 84 -0.51 -5.40 -6.78
C CYS A 84 -0.08 -5.47 -5.30
N PRO A 85 0.54 -4.43 -4.72
CA PRO A 85 0.72 -4.37 -3.28
C PRO A 85 -0.63 -4.15 -2.58
N ILE A 86 -0.79 -4.65 -1.36
CA ILE A 86 -2.05 -4.55 -0.60
C ILE A 86 -1.86 -3.80 0.72
N GLY A 87 -2.70 -2.77 0.89
CA GLY A 87 -3.00 -2.13 2.18
C GLY A 87 -4.42 -2.48 2.63
N THR A 88 -5.38 -1.63 2.25
CA THR A 88 -6.80 -1.72 2.63
C THR A 88 -7.67 -2.36 1.54
N ALA A 89 -7.12 -3.26 0.71
CA ALA A 89 -7.78 -4.01 -0.36
C ALA A 89 -8.39 -3.23 -1.55
N GLY A 90 -8.68 -1.93 -1.47
CA GLY A 90 -9.44 -1.22 -2.51
C GLY A 90 -8.85 -1.29 -3.93
N THR A 91 -7.53 -1.09 -4.07
CA THR A 91 -6.86 -1.12 -5.37
C THR A 91 -6.88 -2.52 -6.00
N ILE A 92 -6.51 -3.55 -5.22
CA ILE A 92 -6.48 -4.91 -5.76
C ILE A 92 -7.89 -5.41 -6.11
N SER A 93 -8.92 -5.04 -5.33
CA SER A 93 -10.29 -5.43 -5.65
C SER A 93 -10.75 -4.87 -7.00
N GLY A 94 -10.46 -3.60 -7.32
CA GLY A 94 -10.77 -3.05 -8.64
C GLY A 94 -9.99 -3.72 -9.78
N ILE A 95 -8.72 -4.06 -9.54
CA ILE A 95 -7.91 -4.83 -10.50
C ILE A 95 -8.50 -6.23 -10.72
N ILE A 96 -8.92 -6.94 -9.66
CA ILE A 96 -9.55 -8.26 -9.77
C ILE A 96 -10.86 -8.18 -10.57
N ASN A 97 -11.67 -7.16 -10.33
CA ASN A 97 -12.96 -6.97 -11.00
C ASN A 97 -12.81 -6.66 -12.51
N SER A 98 -11.69 -6.07 -12.92
CA SER A 98 -11.40 -5.71 -14.32
C SER A 98 -10.50 -6.72 -15.05
N ALA A 99 -9.84 -7.62 -14.32
CA ALA A 99 -8.93 -8.61 -14.90
C ALA A 99 -9.64 -9.58 -15.86
N GLY A 100 -8.99 -9.89 -16.98
CA GLY A 100 -9.46 -10.90 -17.92
C GLY A 100 -9.42 -12.31 -17.33
N LYS A 101 -10.27 -13.22 -17.83
CA LYS A 101 -10.40 -14.59 -17.31
C LYS A 101 -9.11 -15.43 -17.28
N HIS A 102 -8.14 -15.09 -18.14
CA HIS A 102 -6.85 -15.77 -18.21
C HIS A 102 -5.80 -15.16 -17.25
N GLN A 103 -6.06 -13.96 -16.74
CA GLN A 103 -5.12 -13.22 -15.91
C GLN A 103 -5.30 -13.64 -14.46
N LYS A 104 -4.19 -13.91 -13.78
CA LYS A 104 -4.17 -14.19 -12.34
C LYS A 104 -3.64 -12.97 -11.59
N VAL A 105 -4.42 -12.46 -10.64
CA VAL A 105 -4.00 -11.30 -9.82
C VAL A 105 -3.24 -11.77 -8.58
N LEU A 106 -2.03 -11.26 -8.37
CA LEU A 106 -1.17 -11.58 -7.23
C LEU A 106 -1.10 -10.38 -6.28
N GLY A 107 -1.60 -10.58 -5.06
CA GLY A 107 -1.63 -9.57 -4.02
C GLY A 107 -0.47 -9.70 -3.04
N PHE A 108 0.22 -8.60 -2.75
CA PHE A 108 1.39 -8.57 -1.84
C PHE A 108 1.10 -7.69 -0.61
N PRO A 109 0.66 -8.26 0.52
CA PRO A 109 0.31 -7.50 1.72
C PRO A 109 1.52 -6.80 2.36
N ALA A 110 1.37 -5.51 2.65
CA ALA A 110 2.36 -4.78 3.45
C ALA A 110 2.27 -5.10 4.95
N LEU A 111 1.12 -5.63 5.39
CA LEU A 111 0.75 -5.93 6.78
C LEU A 111 0.79 -7.44 7.05
N LYS A 112 0.86 -7.81 8.33
CA LYS A 112 0.74 -9.20 8.77
C LYS A 112 -0.73 -9.57 8.97
N GLY A 113 -1.05 -10.83 8.70
CA GLY A 113 -2.29 -11.48 9.09
C GLY A 113 -3.14 -11.90 7.89
N ASP A 114 -3.94 -12.93 8.13
CA ASP A 114 -4.74 -13.60 7.09
C ASP A 114 -6.03 -12.84 6.75
N TRP A 115 -6.36 -11.81 7.56
CA TRP A 115 -7.53 -10.94 7.40
C TRP A 115 -7.62 -10.27 6.02
N VAL A 116 -6.48 -10.04 5.36
CA VAL A 116 -6.44 -9.37 4.06
C VAL A 116 -7.19 -10.15 2.99
N ARG A 117 -7.23 -11.48 3.10
CA ARG A 117 -8.00 -12.33 2.19
C ARG A 117 -9.49 -12.05 2.32
N ASP A 118 -9.98 -11.97 3.56
CA ASP A 118 -11.38 -11.73 3.85
C ASP A 118 -11.80 -10.30 3.43
N GLU A 119 -10.92 -9.31 3.62
CA GLU A 119 -11.17 -7.94 3.14
C GLU A 119 -11.28 -7.86 1.61
N VAL A 120 -10.42 -8.56 0.86
CA VAL A 120 -10.51 -8.59 -0.60
C VAL A 120 -11.77 -9.32 -1.05
N ALA A 121 -12.09 -10.47 -0.43
CA ALA A 121 -13.23 -11.32 -0.77
C ALA A 121 -14.60 -10.63 -0.57
N GLN A 122 -14.67 -9.57 0.24
CA GLN A 122 -15.90 -8.76 0.38
C GLN A 122 -16.27 -7.99 -0.89
N TYR A 123 -15.33 -7.77 -1.80
CA TYR A 123 -15.48 -6.85 -2.93
C TYR A 123 -15.33 -7.51 -4.30
N VAL A 124 -15.06 -8.82 -4.35
CA VAL A 124 -14.73 -9.53 -5.58
C VAL A 124 -15.47 -10.86 -5.65
N ASP A 125 -15.97 -11.20 -6.83
CA ASP A 125 -16.59 -12.51 -7.11
C ASP A 125 -15.63 -13.49 -7.79
N SER A 126 -14.55 -12.98 -8.41
CA SER A 126 -13.57 -13.81 -9.10
C SER A 126 -12.70 -14.59 -8.12
N GLU A 127 -12.35 -15.82 -8.48
CA GLU A 127 -11.38 -16.65 -7.75
C GLU A 127 -9.96 -16.59 -8.36
N GLN A 128 -9.76 -15.84 -9.46
CA GLN A 128 -8.49 -15.75 -10.19
C GLN A 128 -7.48 -14.80 -9.51
N TRP A 129 -7.29 -14.98 -8.20
CA TRP A 129 -6.33 -14.19 -7.43
C TRP A 129 -5.71 -14.99 -6.28
N GLU A 130 -4.56 -14.52 -5.82
CA GLU A 130 -3.81 -15.14 -4.73
C GLU A 130 -3.15 -14.09 -3.84
N ILE A 131 -3.05 -14.37 -2.54
CA ILE A 131 -2.30 -13.55 -1.59
C ILE A 131 -0.91 -14.16 -1.38
N ILE A 132 0.12 -13.39 -1.70
CA ILE A 132 1.52 -13.72 -1.48
C ILE A 132 1.99 -13.03 -0.19
N ALA A 133 1.79 -13.70 0.96
CA ALA A 133 1.95 -13.10 2.29
C ALA A 133 3.41 -13.04 2.81
N ASP A 134 4.34 -13.77 2.21
CA ASP A 134 5.69 -13.98 2.79
C ASP A 134 6.61 -12.76 2.73
N TYR A 135 6.27 -11.74 1.94
CA TYR A 135 7.14 -10.59 1.65
C TYR A 135 6.78 -9.32 2.43
N HIS A 136 6.01 -9.42 3.51
CA HIS A 136 5.65 -8.26 4.33
C HIS A 136 6.84 -7.66 5.14
N CYS A 137 8.03 -8.30 5.16
CA CYS A 137 9.26 -7.84 5.81
C CYS A 137 9.09 -7.42 7.29
N GLY A 138 8.41 -8.26 8.08
CA GLY A 138 8.09 -7.96 9.48
C GLY A 138 6.82 -7.13 9.72
N GLY A 139 6.10 -6.72 8.67
CA GLY A 139 4.78 -6.08 8.73
C GLY A 139 4.79 -4.60 8.36
N TYR A 140 3.72 -3.89 8.74
CA TYR A 140 3.47 -2.53 8.26
C TYR A 140 4.61 -1.55 8.59
N ALA A 141 5.11 -0.87 7.56
CA ALA A 141 6.24 0.07 7.64
C ALA A 141 7.50 -0.46 8.35
N LYS A 142 7.65 -1.79 8.42
CA LYS A 142 8.88 -2.49 8.78
C LYS A 142 9.68 -2.80 7.53
N VAL A 143 11.00 -2.69 7.66
CA VAL A 143 12.00 -2.84 6.61
C VAL A 143 13.23 -3.53 7.23
N ASN A 144 13.94 -4.30 6.43
CA ASN A 144 15.22 -4.92 6.76
C ASN A 144 16.29 -4.50 5.73
N ARG A 145 17.55 -4.91 5.95
CA ARG A 145 18.67 -4.50 5.09
C ARG A 145 18.49 -5.04 3.67
N GLU A 146 17.98 -6.25 3.55
CA GLU A 146 17.76 -6.96 2.28
C GLU A 146 16.79 -6.19 1.39
N LEU A 147 15.64 -5.77 1.93
CA LEU A 147 14.65 -4.97 1.19
C LEU A 147 15.24 -3.63 0.75
N ILE A 148 15.97 -2.92 1.62
CA ILE A 148 16.54 -1.62 1.27
C ILE A 148 17.62 -1.75 0.19
N THR A 149 18.43 -2.81 0.28
CA THR A 149 19.46 -3.09 -0.74
C THR A 149 18.79 -3.37 -2.08
N PHE A 150 17.78 -4.25 -2.09
CA PHE A 150 16.99 -4.53 -3.31
C PHE A 150 16.38 -3.26 -3.91
N ILE A 151 15.79 -2.37 -3.11
CA ILE A 151 15.18 -1.13 -3.61
C ILE A 151 16.22 -0.25 -4.32
N ASN A 152 17.40 -0.12 -3.74
CA ASN A 152 18.49 0.67 -4.33
C ASN A 152 19.02 0.00 -5.60
N ASP A 153 19.29 -1.30 -5.55
CA ASP A 153 19.78 -2.07 -6.71
C ASP A 153 18.77 -2.03 -7.87
N PHE A 154 17.46 -2.13 -7.57
CA PHE A 154 16.39 -2.03 -8.56
C PHE A 154 16.37 -0.64 -9.22
N LYS A 155 16.50 0.43 -8.42
CA LYS A 155 16.59 1.78 -8.96
C LYS A 155 17.84 1.96 -9.82
N ASP A 156 18.98 1.45 -9.40
CA ASP A 156 20.24 1.56 -10.15
C ASP A 156 20.17 0.79 -11.49
N ALA A 157 19.52 -0.37 -11.50
CA ALA A 157 19.36 -1.20 -12.70
C ALA A 157 18.33 -0.66 -13.68
N TYR A 158 17.18 -0.16 -13.20
CA TYR A 158 16.03 0.17 -14.05
C TYR A 158 15.66 1.65 -14.09
N GLY A 159 16.29 2.49 -13.25
CA GLY A 159 15.96 3.91 -13.12
C GLY A 159 14.63 4.20 -12.42
N ILE A 160 13.99 3.18 -11.82
CA ILE A 160 12.66 3.28 -11.21
C ILE A 160 12.79 3.25 -9.68
N PRO A 161 12.48 4.34 -8.96
CA PRO A 161 12.51 4.38 -7.50
C PRO A 161 11.31 3.64 -6.91
N LEU A 162 11.48 2.98 -5.76
CA LEU A 162 10.42 2.22 -5.09
C LEU A 162 10.19 2.70 -3.66
N ASP A 163 8.94 2.66 -3.20
CA ASP A 163 8.63 2.89 -1.80
C ASP A 163 8.92 1.63 -0.95
N PRO A 164 9.38 1.79 0.30
CA PRO A 164 9.76 0.66 1.14
C PRO A 164 8.61 0.03 1.92
N VAL A 165 7.40 0.59 1.85
CA VAL A 165 6.24 0.12 2.61
C VAL A 165 5.39 -0.83 1.78
N TYR A 166 5.23 -0.56 0.47
CA TYR A 166 4.31 -1.29 -0.41
C TYR A 166 5.00 -1.84 -1.67
N THR A 167 5.27 -1.01 -2.67
CA THR A 167 5.71 -1.40 -4.01
C THR A 167 7.08 -2.08 -3.97
N GLY A 168 8.01 -1.62 -3.13
CA GLY A 168 9.30 -2.27 -2.93
C GLY A 168 9.18 -3.69 -2.41
N LYS A 169 8.22 -3.98 -1.52
CA LYS A 169 7.98 -5.34 -1.01
C LYS A 169 7.37 -6.25 -2.06
N MET A 170 6.43 -5.74 -2.85
CA MET A 170 5.87 -6.46 -3.98
C MET A 170 6.96 -6.85 -4.97
N LEU A 171 7.77 -5.89 -5.44
CA LEU A 171 8.81 -6.17 -6.42
C LEU A 171 9.92 -7.07 -5.87
N PHE A 172 10.26 -6.93 -4.58
CA PHE A 172 11.16 -7.87 -3.90
C PHE A 172 10.60 -9.29 -3.93
N GLY A 173 9.31 -9.44 -3.62
CA GLY A 173 8.61 -10.73 -3.70
C GLY A 173 8.55 -11.30 -5.11
N LEU A 174 8.19 -10.49 -6.10
CA LEU A 174 8.18 -10.92 -7.50
C LEU A 174 9.55 -11.38 -7.98
N SER A 175 10.61 -10.66 -7.63
CA SER A 175 11.98 -11.06 -7.98
C SER A 175 12.33 -12.44 -7.40
N ASP A 176 11.97 -12.71 -6.15
CA ASP A 176 12.21 -14.00 -5.52
C ASP A 176 11.32 -15.11 -6.09
N LEU A 177 10.04 -14.84 -6.38
CA LEU A 177 9.14 -15.78 -7.06
C LEU A 177 9.64 -16.17 -8.46
N MET A 178 10.14 -15.21 -9.24
CA MET A 178 10.76 -15.47 -10.54
C MET A 178 12.00 -16.36 -10.40
N ASN A 179 12.88 -16.07 -9.43
CA ASN A 179 14.08 -16.87 -9.18
C ASN A 179 13.77 -18.31 -8.72
N ARG A 180 12.60 -18.53 -8.10
CA ARG A 180 12.12 -19.85 -7.67
C ARG A 180 11.36 -20.62 -8.76
N GLY A 181 11.19 -20.05 -9.95
CA GLY A 181 10.43 -20.67 -11.03
C GLY A 181 8.94 -20.78 -10.74
N TYR A 182 8.37 -19.84 -9.97
CA TYR A 182 6.94 -19.82 -9.66
C TYR A 182 6.08 -19.64 -10.93
N PHE A 183 6.56 -18.84 -11.88
CA PHE A 183 5.85 -18.53 -13.10
C PHE A 183 6.18 -19.53 -14.21
N PRO A 184 5.20 -19.98 -15.02
CA PRO A 184 5.47 -20.72 -16.24
C PRO A 184 6.42 -19.99 -17.19
N GLU A 185 7.09 -20.75 -18.04
CA GLU A 185 7.97 -20.18 -19.05
C GLU A 185 7.18 -19.27 -20.02
N ASN A 186 7.80 -18.15 -20.42
CA ASN A 186 7.22 -17.13 -21.29
C ASN A 186 6.01 -16.37 -20.71
N SER A 187 5.71 -16.51 -19.42
CA SER A 187 4.69 -15.68 -18.77
C SER A 187 5.04 -14.20 -18.80
N ARG A 188 4.03 -13.37 -19.03
CA ARG A 188 4.12 -11.90 -18.99
C ARG A 188 3.52 -11.40 -17.70
N ILE A 189 4.30 -10.65 -16.93
CA ILE A 189 3.91 -10.16 -15.60
C ILE A 189 3.79 -8.63 -15.66
N LEU A 190 2.63 -8.10 -15.28
CA LEU A 190 2.43 -6.67 -15.03
C LEU A 190 2.58 -6.40 -13.53
N ALA A 191 3.41 -5.43 -13.16
CA ALA A 191 3.56 -4.98 -11.78
C ALA A 191 3.00 -3.56 -11.62
N ILE A 192 1.98 -3.40 -10.77
CA ILE A 192 1.32 -2.12 -10.55
C ILE A 192 2.14 -1.28 -9.56
N HIS A 193 2.83 -0.27 -10.08
CA HIS A 193 3.61 0.67 -9.28
C HIS A 193 2.69 1.73 -8.63
N THR A 194 2.21 1.45 -7.41
CA THR A 194 1.24 2.29 -6.69
C THR A 194 1.79 3.61 -6.09
N GLY A 195 3.05 3.94 -6.35
CA GLY A 195 3.66 5.19 -5.87
C GLY A 195 4.24 5.06 -4.46
N GLY A 196 3.93 6.00 -3.56
CA GLY A 196 4.40 5.97 -2.16
C GLY A 196 5.78 6.60 -1.92
N LEU A 197 6.45 7.10 -2.96
CA LEU A 197 7.81 7.65 -2.92
C LEU A 197 7.97 8.80 -1.92
N GLN A 198 6.92 9.58 -1.66
CA GLN A 198 6.93 10.64 -0.64
C GLN A 198 7.27 10.13 0.76
N GLY A 199 7.04 8.83 1.04
CA GLY A 199 7.38 8.19 2.30
C GLY A 199 8.88 7.97 2.51
N ILE A 200 9.70 8.06 1.46
CA ILE A 200 11.14 7.76 1.52
C ILE A 200 11.88 8.69 2.48
N SER A 201 11.60 10.00 2.44
CA SER A 201 12.27 10.98 3.33
C SER A 201 12.06 10.66 4.82
N GLY A 202 10.82 10.33 5.20
CA GLY A 202 10.50 9.89 6.55
C GLY A 202 11.14 8.54 6.92
N MET A 203 11.21 7.61 5.96
CA MET A 203 11.88 6.32 6.16
C MET A 203 13.39 6.49 6.35
N ASN A 204 14.06 7.32 5.55
CA ASN A 204 15.50 7.59 5.65
C ASN A 204 15.88 8.18 7.00
N THR A 205 15.03 9.03 7.59
CA THR A 205 15.21 9.51 8.98
C THR A 205 15.23 8.36 10.00
N ARG A 206 14.43 7.31 9.78
CA ARG A 206 14.40 6.11 10.63
C ARG A 206 15.57 5.17 10.36
N LEU A 207 15.97 5.00 9.09
CA LEU A 207 17.08 4.16 8.66
C LEU A 207 18.42 4.68 9.19
N ALA A 208 18.66 6.00 9.08
CA ALA A 208 19.85 6.66 9.61
C ALA A 208 20.03 6.39 11.11
N LYS A 209 18.95 6.51 11.91
CA LYS A 209 18.96 6.22 13.36
C LYS A 209 19.27 4.76 13.69
N LYS A 210 19.10 3.85 12.74
CA LYS A 210 19.39 2.42 12.88
C LYS A 210 20.72 2.00 12.26
N GLY A 211 21.48 2.92 11.67
CA GLY A 211 22.70 2.59 10.93
C GLY A 211 22.46 1.71 9.70
N LEU A 212 21.27 1.79 9.10
CA LEU A 212 20.95 1.08 7.87
C LEU A 212 21.23 1.97 6.63
N PRO A 213 21.45 1.38 5.45
CA PRO A 213 21.57 2.14 4.21
C PRO A 213 20.34 3.03 4.01
N LEU A 214 20.55 4.18 3.38
CA LEU A 214 19.45 5.05 2.97
C LEU A 214 18.92 4.60 1.61
N ILE A 215 17.63 4.83 1.39
CA ILE A 215 17.01 4.65 0.08
C ILE A 215 17.39 5.86 -0.78
N GLN A 216 17.92 5.59 -1.98
CA GLN A 216 18.43 6.61 -2.90
C GLN A 216 17.36 7.18 -3.82
#